data_AF-Q9Y9E7-F1
#
_entry.id   AF-Q9Y9E7-F1
#
_cell.length_a   1.000
_cell.length_b   1.000
_cell.length_c   1.000
_cell.angle_alpha   90.00
_cell.angle_beta   90.00
_cell.angle_gamma   90.00
#
_symmetry.space_group_name_H-M   'P 1'
#
loop_
_entity.id
_entity.type
_entity.pdbx_description
1 polymer ?
#
loop_
_entity_poly.entity_id
_entity_poly.type
_entity_poly.pdbx_seq_one_letter_code
_entity_poly.pdbx_strand_id
1 'polypeptide(L)'
;MVIVYGGYSRIRDYLDSLKPALYSYNSMIRPTGYYLKPVHKVYYRTTGGRSKVYEYYGRYWWRIEGQGSRRRLIYVGREKPPSLPDPPVTGLEGVKLIVDGKDVVLDCTSYKRIEHILSGLHVEILE
;
A
#
# COMPACT_ATOMS: atom_id res chain seq x y z
N MET A 1 -16.10 12.20 2.02
CA MET A 1 -14.67 11.82 1.83
C MET A 1 -13.81 12.59 2.84
N VAL A 2 -12.57 12.18 3.09
CA VAL A 2 -11.65 12.88 4.01
C VAL A 2 -10.41 13.32 3.25
N ILE A 3 -10.10 14.61 3.28
CA ILE A 3 -8.85 15.17 2.74
C ILE A 3 -7.91 15.42 3.91
N VAL A 4 -6.66 14.97 3.78
CA VAL A 4 -5.60 15.23 4.76
C VAL A 4 -4.45 15.95 4.08
N TYR A 5 -4.24 17.19 4.48
CA TYR A 5 -3.25 18.06 3.86
C TYR A 5 -1.84 17.71 4.34
N GLY A 6 -0.92 17.53 3.40
CA GLY A 6 0.44 17.06 3.66
C GLY A 6 0.52 15.60 4.13
N GLY A 7 -0.57 14.84 4.06
CA GLY A 7 -0.63 13.48 4.60
C GLY A 7 0.28 12.47 3.88
N TYR A 8 0.66 12.72 2.63
CA TYR A 8 1.41 11.74 1.84
C TYR A 8 2.81 11.47 2.40
N SER A 9 3.50 12.50 2.90
CA SER A 9 4.84 12.33 3.50
C SER A 9 4.77 11.44 4.74
N ARG A 10 3.77 11.64 5.61
CA ARG A 10 3.57 10.84 6.83
C ARG A 10 3.30 9.38 6.53
N ILE A 11 2.46 9.09 5.54
CA ILE A 11 2.17 7.72 5.12
C ILE A 11 3.43 7.06 4.52
N ARG A 12 4.18 7.80 3.69
CA ARG A 12 5.42 7.30 3.11
C ARG A 12 6.46 6.99 4.18
N ASP A 13 6.68 7.90 5.12
CA ASP A 13 7.67 7.72 6.19
C ASP A 13 7.30 6.53 7.09
N TYR A 14 6.00 6.36 7.38
CA TYR A 14 5.49 5.19 8.08
C TYR A 14 5.72 3.90 7.28
N LEU A 15 5.41 3.86 5.98
CA LEU A 15 5.68 2.70 5.12
C LEU A 15 7.19 2.38 5.06
N ASP A 16 8.03 3.41 5.01
CA ASP A 16 9.48 3.27 4.99
C ASP A 16 9.99 2.62 6.29
N SER A 17 9.41 2.95 7.44
CA SER A 17 9.72 2.30 8.72
C SER A 17 9.41 0.80 8.74
N LEU A 18 8.45 0.34 7.93
CA LEU A 18 8.03 -1.06 7.83
C LEU A 18 8.87 -1.89 6.85
N LYS A 19 9.66 -1.24 5.98
CA LYS A 19 10.44 -1.93 4.93
C LYS A 19 11.35 -3.04 5.46
N PRO A 20 12.11 -2.87 6.58
CA PRO A 20 12.98 -3.92 7.06
C PRO A 20 12.22 -5.23 7.38
N ALA A 21 11.08 -5.13 8.06
CA ALA A 21 10.25 -6.29 8.39
C ALA A 21 9.65 -6.95 7.13
N LEU A 22 9.14 -6.14 6.20
CA LEU A 22 8.57 -6.62 4.94
C LEU A 22 9.62 -7.29 4.04
N TYR A 23 10.85 -6.77 4.02
CA TYR A 23 11.95 -7.34 3.23
C TYR A 23 12.49 -8.62 3.86
N SER A 24 12.62 -8.66 5.19
CA SER A 24 12.97 -9.88 5.91
C SER A 24 11.95 -10.99 5.63
N TYR A 25 10.66 -10.67 5.77
CA TYR A 25 9.57 -11.60 5.47
C TYR A 25 9.61 -12.10 4.02
N ASN A 26 9.70 -11.19 3.03
CA ASN A 26 9.77 -11.57 1.62
C ASN A 26 11.01 -12.40 1.27
N SER A 27 12.14 -12.18 1.97
CA SER A 27 13.36 -12.97 1.79
C SER A 27 13.18 -14.39 2.29
N MET A 28 12.55 -14.56 3.46
CA MET A 28 12.21 -15.87 4.04
C MET A 28 11.27 -16.67 3.13
N ILE A 29 10.22 -16.06 2.58
CA ILE A 29 9.25 -16.78 1.73
C ILE A 29 9.71 -16.94 0.28
N ARG A 30 10.80 -16.30 -0.14
CA ARG A 30 11.29 -16.33 -1.52
C ARG A 30 11.38 -17.72 -2.16
N PRO A 31 11.83 -18.80 -1.46
CA PRO A 31 11.89 -20.14 -2.04
C PRO A 31 10.53 -20.71 -2.45
N THR A 32 9.43 -20.21 -1.88
CA THR A 32 8.07 -20.66 -2.19
C THR A 32 7.54 -20.10 -3.52
N GLY A 33 8.24 -19.12 -4.10
CA GLY A 33 7.79 -18.40 -5.30
C GLY A 33 6.70 -17.37 -5.04
N TYR A 34 6.28 -17.15 -3.79
CA TYR A 34 5.35 -16.09 -3.42
C TYR A 34 6.06 -14.79 -3.07
N TYR A 35 5.33 -13.69 -3.23
CA TYR A 35 5.75 -12.35 -2.91
C TYR A 35 4.59 -11.55 -2.32
N LEU A 36 4.83 -10.91 -1.18
CA LEU A 36 3.91 -9.98 -0.56
C LEU A 36 4.22 -8.57 -1.04
N LYS A 37 3.32 -7.99 -1.85
CA LYS A 37 3.41 -6.62 -2.31
C LYS A 37 2.72 -5.69 -1.31
N PRO A 38 3.44 -4.81 -0.59
CA PRO A 38 2.85 -4.01 0.50
C PRO A 38 1.96 -2.86 0.02
N VAL A 39 2.23 -2.33 -1.18
CA VAL A 39 1.42 -1.27 -1.81
C VAL A 39 1.25 -1.54 -3.30
N HIS A 40 0.01 -1.47 -3.77
CA HIS A 40 -0.32 -1.44 -5.19
C HIS A 40 -0.63 0.00 -5.61
N LYS A 41 0.06 0.51 -6.64
CA LYS A 41 -0.09 1.88 -7.13
C LYS A 41 -0.66 1.88 -8.54
N VAL A 42 -1.72 2.65 -8.77
CA VAL A 42 -2.32 2.89 -10.09
C VAL A 42 -2.19 4.37 -10.43
N TYR A 43 -1.49 4.66 -11.51
CA TYR A 43 -1.24 6.02 -11.97
C TYR A 43 -2.33 6.45 -12.94
N TYR A 44 -2.97 7.58 -12.65
CA TYR A 44 -4.02 8.15 -13.48
C TYR A 44 -3.63 9.55 -13.92
N ARG A 45 -3.61 9.80 -15.24
CA ARG A 45 -3.43 11.15 -15.78
C ARG A 45 -4.78 11.81 -15.96
N THR A 46 -4.96 12.96 -15.33
CA THR A 46 -6.12 13.81 -15.56
C THR A 46 -5.96 14.61 -16.87
N THR A 47 -7.07 15.03 -17.46
CA THR A 47 -7.12 15.80 -18.71
C THR A 47 -6.31 17.11 -18.66
N GLY A 48 -6.10 17.66 -17.46
CA GLY A 48 -5.30 18.88 -17.21
C GLY A 48 -3.82 18.62 -16.90
N GLY A 49 -3.30 17.41 -17.15
CA GLY A 49 -1.89 17.07 -16.95
C GLY A 49 -1.48 16.72 -15.51
N ARG A 50 -2.35 16.91 -14.52
CA ARG A 50 -2.09 16.45 -13.14
C ARG A 50 -2.17 14.93 -13.06
N SER A 51 -1.21 14.30 -12.39
CA SER A 51 -1.23 12.86 -12.10
C SER A 51 -1.78 12.61 -10.71
N LYS A 52 -2.81 11.76 -10.62
CA LYS A 52 -3.29 11.18 -9.37
C LYS A 52 -2.71 9.77 -9.23
N VAL A 53 -2.39 9.37 -8.01
CA VAL A 53 -1.94 7.99 -7.73
C VAL A 53 -2.92 7.36 -6.76
N TYR A 54 -3.57 6.29 -7.19
CA TYR A 54 -4.38 5.47 -6.29
C TYR A 54 -3.46 4.46 -5.64
N GLU A 55 -3.37 4.52 -4.32
CA GLU A 55 -2.57 3.59 -3.54
C GLU A 55 -3.48 2.69 -2.72
N TYR A 56 -3.24 1.39 -2.87
CA TYR A 56 -3.94 0.35 -2.15
C TYR A 56 -2.93 -0.37 -1.29
N TYR A 57 -3.07 -0.19 0.01
CA TYR A 57 -2.24 -0.81 1.02
C TYR A 57 -2.93 -2.07 1.51
N GLY A 58 -2.21 -3.16 1.52
CA GLY A 58 -2.78 -4.44 1.91
C GLY A 58 -2.05 -5.62 1.32
N ARG A 59 -2.48 -6.79 1.77
CA ARG A 59 -1.83 -8.08 1.55
C ARG A 59 -2.02 -8.60 0.12
N TYR A 60 -1.53 -7.87 -0.87
CA TYR A 60 -1.57 -8.32 -2.25
C TYR A 60 -0.51 -9.40 -2.46
N TRP A 61 -0.96 -10.63 -2.65
CA TRP A 61 -0.10 -11.77 -2.91
C TRP A 61 0.12 -11.93 -4.39
N TRP A 62 1.39 -12.14 -4.74
CA TRP A 62 1.84 -12.38 -6.08
C TRP A 62 2.64 -13.67 -6.13
N ARG A 63 2.57 -14.37 -7.25
CA ARG A 63 3.45 -15.48 -7.58
C ARG A 63 4.47 -15.00 -8.58
N ILE A 64 5.74 -15.27 -8.29
CA ILE A 64 6.86 -15.06 -9.19
C ILE A 64 6.98 -16.33 -10.03
N GLU A 65 6.70 -16.22 -11.33
CA GLU A 65 6.89 -17.30 -12.29
C GLU A 65 7.97 -16.96 -13.31
N GLY A 66 8.58 -17.98 -13.91
CA GLY A 66 9.63 -17.83 -14.92
C GLY A 66 11.03 -17.63 -14.35
N GLN A 67 12.03 -17.69 -15.23
CA GLN A 67 13.45 -17.56 -14.89
C GLN A 67 14.13 -16.46 -15.71
N GLY A 68 15.18 -15.86 -15.14
CA GLY A 68 15.94 -14.79 -15.79
C GLY A 68 15.07 -13.61 -16.23
N SER A 69 15.22 -13.21 -17.49
CA SER A 69 14.47 -12.11 -18.13
C SER A 69 12.98 -12.40 -18.36
N ARG A 70 12.54 -13.66 -18.26
CA ARG A 70 11.13 -14.06 -18.43
C ARG A 70 10.34 -14.10 -17.13
N ARG A 71 10.86 -13.50 -16.06
CA ARG A 71 10.20 -13.45 -14.76
C ARG A 71 8.95 -12.58 -14.85
N ARG A 72 7.80 -13.12 -14.43
CA ARG A 72 6.52 -12.42 -14.37
C ARG A 72 5.92 -12.50 -12.98
N LEU A 73 5.19 -11.45 -12.60
CA LEU A 73 4.40 -11.41 -11.38
C LEU A 73 2.94 -11.72 -11.74
N ILE A 74 2.38 -12.77 -11.15
CA ILE A 74 0.98 -13.15 -11.30
C ILE A 74 0.25 -12.80 -10.02
N TYR A 75 -0.83 -12.03 -10.12
CA TYR A 75 -1.65 -11.70 -8.97
C TYR A 75 -2.41 -12.94 -8.48
N VAL A 76 -2.31 -13.24 -7.18
CA VAL A 76 -2.91 -14.42 -6.55
C VAL A 76 -4.14 -14.06 -5.74
N GLY A 77 -4.16 -12.88 -5.13
CA GLY A 77 -5.29 -12.45 -4.31
C GLY A 77 -4.87 -11.59 -3.12
N ARG A 78 -5.84 -11.33 -2.23
CA ARG A 78 -5.63 -10.59 -0.98
C ARG A 78 -5.44 -11.49 0.23
N GLU A 79 -5.77 -12.77 0.10
CA GLU A 79 -5.67 -13.75 1.17
C GLU A 79 -4.29 -14.41 1.17
N LYS A 80 -3.75 -14.64 2.37
CA LYS A 80 -2.47 -15.31 2.54
C LYS A 80 -2.58 -16.74 2.02
N PRO A 81 -1.68 -17.19 1.13
CA PRO A 81 -1.59 -18.59 0.78
C PRO A 81 -1.44 -19.46 2.05
N PRO A 82 -2.21 -20.56 2.21
CA PRO A 82 -2.27 -21.31 3.47
C PRO A 82 -0.93 -21.86 3.97
N SER A 83 0.00 -22.15 3.05
CA SER A 83 1.31 -22.74 3.35
C SER A 83 2.36 -21.73 3.82
N LEU A 84 2.08 -20.43 3.83
CA LEU A 84 3.05 -19.40 4.20
C LEU A 84 2.95 -19.01 5.68
N PRO A 85 4.06 -18.61 6.32
CA PRO A 85 4.04 -18.01 7.66
C PRO A 85 3.24 -16.71 7.65
N ASP A 86 2.75 -16.26 8.80
CA ASP A 86 2.00 -15.01 8.85
C ASP A 86 2.88 -13.79 8.52
N PRO A 87 2.38 -12.85 7.69
CA PRO A 87 3.12 -11.64 7.37
C PRO A 87 3.15 -10.67 8.56
N PRO A 88 4.13 -9.76 8.61
CA PRO A 88 4.14 -8.70 9.60
C PRO A 88 2.86 -7.85 9.51
N VAL A 89 2.33 -7.47 10.66
CA VAL A 89 1.20 -6.53 10.74
C VAL A 89 1.73 -5.12 10.47
N THR A 90 1.10 -4.43 9.53
CA THR A 90 1.53 -3.10 9.06
C THR A 90 0.64 -1.97 9.56
N GLY A 91 -0.57 -2.27 10.05
CA GLY A 91 -1.57 -1.24 10.39
C GLY A 91 -2.20 -0.57 9.17
N LEU A 92 -1.66 -0.79 7.96
CA LEU A 92 -2.14 -0.26 6.69
C LEU A 92 -3.07 -1.24 5.95
N GLU A 93 -3.40 -2.39 6.54
CA GLU A 93 -4.18 -3.42 5.87
C GLU A 93 -5.55 -2.91 5.42
N GLY A 94 -5.78 -2.95 4.10
CA GLY A 94 -7.06 -2.56 3.50
C GLY A 94 -7.25 -1.07 3.33
N VAL A 95 -6.24 -0.25 3.66
CA VAL A 95 -6.27 1.20 3.45
C VAL A 95 -6.20 1.50 1.95
N LYS A 96 -7.10 2.37 1.49
CA LYS A 96 -7.12 2.86 0.11
C LYS A 96 -7.09 4.38 0.15
N LEU A 97 -6.25 4.99 -0.68
CA LEU A 97 -6.15 6.43 -0.76
C LEU A 97 -5.82 6.90 -2.17
N ILE A 98 -6.11 8.18 -2.41
CA ILE A 98 -5.68 8.92 -3.60
C ILE A 98 -4.63 9.91 -3.16
N VAL A 99 -3.45 9.86 -3.77
CA VAL A 99 -2.41 10.87 -3.63
C VAL A 99 -2.66 11.96 -4.66
N ASP A 100 -2.78 13.20 -4.18
CA ASP A 100 -2.87 14.41 -5.00
C ASP A 100 -1.77 15.40 -4.56
N GLY A 101 -0.63 15.34 -5.25
CA GLY A 101 0.57 16.07 -4.85
C GLY A 101 1.09 15.64 -3.48
N LYS A 102 0.96 16.52 -2.48
CA LYS A 102 1.37 16.29 -1.07
C LYS A 102 0.22 15.82 -0.18
N ASP A 103 -1.01 15.95 -0.66
CA ASP A 103 -2.22 15.68 0.10
C ASP A 103 -2.73 14.27 -0.21
N VAL A 104 -3.57 13.74 0.68
CA VAL A 104 -4.22 12.44 0.47
C VAL A 104 -5.72 12.55 0.65
N VAL A 105 -6.46 11.84 -0.19
CA VAL A 105 -7.92 11.71 -0.11
C VAL A 105 -8.24 10.27 0.26
N LEU A 106 -9.05 10.11 1.30
CA LEU A 106 -9.42 8.83 1.91
C LEU A 106 -10.93 8.70 2.00
N ASP A 107 -11.44 7.47 2.00
CA ASP A 107 -12.76 7.20 2.56
C ASP A 107 -12.69 7.20 4.10
N CYS A 108 -13.85 7.34 4.77
CA CYS A 108 -13.90 7.43 6.22
C CYS A 108 -13.35 6.17 6.91
N THR A 109 -13.51 5.00 6.29
CA THR A 109 -13.03 3.71 6.83
C THR A 109 -11.51 3.64 6.84
N SER A 110 -10.89 4.05 5.73
CA SER A 110 -9.44 4.11 5.54
C SER A 110 -8.85 5.17 6.45
N TYR A 111 -9.48 6.35 6.54
CA TYR A 111 -9.04 7.42 7.45
C TYR A 111 -9.00 6.94 8.90
N LYS A 112 -10.11 6.40 9.44
CA LYS A 112 -10.17 5.90 10.83
C LYS A 112 -9.09 4.87 11.13
N ARG A 113 -8.74 4.02 10.17
CA ARG A 113 -7.70 2.99 10.34
C ARG A 113 -6.30 3.59 10.54
N ILE A 114 -6.01 4.73 9.91
CA ILE A 114 -4.69 5.37 9.93
C ILE A 114 -4.68 6.76 10.55
N GLU A 115 -5.73 7.17 11.25
CA GLU A 115 -5.84 8.50 11.85
C GLU A 115 -4.68 8.79 12.81
N HIS A 116 -4.21 7.77 13.53
CA HIS A 116 -3.05 7.85 14.41
C HIS A 116 -1.75 8.21 13.65
N ILE A 117 -1.58 7.75 12.42
CA ILE A 117 -0.44 8.08 11.55
C ILE A 117 -0.53 9.55 11.11
N LEU A 118 -1.75 10.00 10.83
CA LEU A 118 -2.08 11.33 10.30
C LEU A 118 -2.32 12.38 11.40
N SER A 119 -2.17 12.02 12.66
CA SER A 119 -2.43 12.90 13.80
C SER A 119 -1.58 14.18 13.74
N GLY A 120 -2.24 15.30 14.04
CA GLY A 120 -1.68 16.65 14.03
C GLY A 120 -1.67 17.33 12.65
N LEU A 121 -2.17 16.67 11.59
CA LEU A 121 -2.35 17.31 10.29
C LEU A 121 -3.72 17.99 10.18
N HIS A 122 -3.80 18.96 9.26
CA HIS A 122 -5.08 19.56 8.89
C HIS A 122 -5.94 18.59 8.09
N VAL A 123 -7.19 18.42 8.51
CA VAL A 123 -8.16 17.46 7.96
C VAL A 123 -9.43 18.20 7.57
N GLU A 124 -9.93 17.94 6.37
CA GLU A 124 -11.22 18.40 5.88
C GLU A 124 -12.12 17.20 5.60
N ILE A 125 -13.33 17.21 6.15
CA ILE A 125 -14.34 16.19 5.92
C ILE A 125 -15.36 16.75 4.92
N LEU A 126 -15.42 16.11 3.76
CA LEU A 126 -16.41 16.40 2.73
C LEU A 126 -17.63 15.51 2.96
N GLU A 127 -18.80 16.13 3.07
CA GLU A 127 -20.10 15.44 3.11
C GLU A 127 -20.40 14.71 1.79
#